data_AF-A0A4R4T7M9-F1
#
_entry.id   AF-A0A4R4T7M9-F1
#
_cell.length_a   1.000
_cell.length_b   1.000
_cell.length_c   1.000
_cell.angle_alpha   90.00
_cell.angle_beta   90.00
_cell.angle_gamma   90.00
#
_symmetry.space_group_name_H-M   'P 1'
#
loop_
_entity.id
_entity.type
_entity.pdbx_description
1 polymer ?
#
loop_
_entity_poly.entity_id
_entity_poly.type
_entity_poly.pdbx_seq_one_letter_code
_entity_poly.pdbx_strand_id
1 'polypeptide(L)'
;MRQLRGVAAGFIAAALGTAGVLAAAPTASADTRTTCFTVLYAEDSGGYLTVECDPTPNQQRVRALAVCETAEGDRYEVTGPWYQLSGSTGARFAVSCEPDDIIGGSVEIR
;
A
#
# COMPACT_ATOMS: atom_id res chain seq x y z
N MET A 1 -48.91 -16.76 20.29
CA MET A 1 -49.15 -15.96 19.08
C MET A 1 -49.06 -14.48 19.42
N ARG A 2 -48.37 -13.73 18.57
CA ARG A 2 -48.26 -12.25 18.44
C ARG A 2 -47.41 -11.46 19.45
N GLN A 3 -46.41 -10.83 18.85
CA GLN A 3 -45.39 -9.92 19.36
C GLN A 3 -45.98 -8.60 19.84
N LEU A 4 -45.26 -7.94 20.77
CA LEU A 4 -45.15 -6.47 20.82
C LEU A 4 -43.69 -6.12 21.15
N ARG A 5 -42.99 -5.56 20.16
CA ARG A 5 -41.70 -4.86 20.29
C ARG A 5 -41.98 -3.42 20.72
N GLY A 6 -41.17 -2.87 21.62
CA GLY A 6 -41.22 -1.44 21.95
C GLY A 6 -40.08 -1.05 22.88
N VAL A 7 -39.02 -0.49 22.28
CA VAL A 7 -37.77 -0.06 22.92
C VAL A 7 -38.03 1.08 23.90
N ALA A 8 -37.40 0.98 25.08
CA ALA A 8 -37.48 1.95 26.15
C ALA A 8 -36.88 3.30 25.78
N ALA A 9 -37.47 4.31 26.40
CA ALA A 9 -37.29 5.74 26.22
C ALA A 9 -35.87 6.26 26.52
N GLY A 10 -35.58 7.43 25.95
CA GLY A 10 -34.47 8.28 26.34
C GLY A 10 -34.55 9.65 25.67
N PHE A 11 -35.52 10.48 26.08
CA PHE A 11 -35.58 11.90 25.75
C PHE A 11 -34.69 12.68 26.73
N ILE A 12 -33.75 13.50 26.23
CA ILE A 12 -33.39 14.78 26.87
C ILE A 12 -33.25 15.83 25.76
N ALA A 13 -34.06 16.88 25.89
CA ALA A 13 -34.07 18.07 25.05
C ALA A 13 -33.24 19.20 25.68
N ALA A 14 -32.55 20.01 24.87
CA ALA A 14 -32.19 21.42 25.11
C ALA A 14 -31.65 22.00 23.79
N ALA A 15 -32.42 22.78 23.04
CA ALA A 15 -32.64 24.24 23.16
C ALA A 15 -31.53 25.11 22.50
N LEU A 16 -31.86 25.59 21.30
CA LEU A 16 -31.51 26.84 20.59
C LEU A 16 -30.21 27.60 20.96
N GLY A 17 -29.34 27.78 19.95
CA GLY A 17 -28.30 28.81 19.91
C GLY A 17 -27.84 29.07 18.48
N THR A 18 -28.24 30.20 17.91
CA THR A 18 -27.83 30.74 16.61
C THR A 18 -26.37 31.15 16.60
N ALA A 19 -25.53 30.53 15.77
CA ALA A 19 -24.38 31.13 15.08
C ALA A 19 -23.69 30.01 14.30
N GLY A 20 -23.32 30.30 13.05
CA GLY A 20 -22.85 29.33 12.07
C GLY A 20 -21.90 28.29 12.66
N VAL A 21 -22.34 27.04 12.70
CA VAL A 21 -21.43 25.92 12.78
C VAL A 21 -20.68 25.95 11.46
N LEU A 22 -19.50 26.57 11.45
CA LEU A 22 -18.45 26.15 10.55
C LEU A 22 -18.33 24.66 10.80
N ALA A 23 -19.03 23.88 9.97
CA ALA A 23 -18.74 22.47 9.86
C ALA A 23 -17.29 22.46 9.42
N ALA A 24 -16.39 22.29 10.39
CA ALA A 24 -15.14 21.62 10.12
C ALA A 24 -15.59 20.24 9.63
N ALA A 25 -15.90 20.16 8.33
CA ALA A 25 -15.85 18.92 7.61
C ALA A 25 -14.52 18.34 8.05
N PRO A 26 -14.48 17.14 8.63
CA PRO A 26 -13.20 16.54 8.91
C PRO A 26 -12.47 16.63 7.58
N THR A 27 -11.42 17.44 7.52
CA THR A 27 -10.42 17.25 6.51
C THR A 27 -9.88 15.90 6.91
N ALA A 28 -10.51 14.86 6.38
CA ALA A 28 -9.85 13.62 6.10
C ALA A 28 -8.68 14.06 5.25
N SER A 29 -7.60 14.42 5.93
CA SER A 29 -6.26 14.27 5.40
C SER A 29 -6.23 12.78 5.13
N ALA A 30 -6.70 12.40 3.95
CA ALA A 30 -6.48 11.10 3.38
C ALA A 30 -4.98 11.07 3.23
N ASP A 31 -4.30 10.68 4.31
CA ASP A 31 -2.90 10.33 4.32
C ASP A 31 -2.82 9.24 3.27
N THR A 32 -2.48 9.64 2.05
CA THR A 32 -2.74 8.81 0.87
C THR A 32 -1.61 7.80 0.86
N ARG A 33 -1.81 6.74 1.65
CA ARG A 33 -0.80 5.71 1.84
C ARG A 33 -0.58 5.06 0.48
N THR A 34 0.62 5.23 -0.04
CA THR A 34 1.02 4.57 -1.28
C THR A 34 1.13 3.08 -1.00
N THR A 35 0.34 2.30 -1.72
CA THR A 35 0.28 0.84 -1.56
C THR A 35 1.07 0.24 -2.72
N CYS A 36 2.05 -0.59 -2.39
CA CYS A 36 2.80 -1.38 -3.36
C CYS A 36 2.64 -2.85 -3.00
N PHE A 37 2.47 -3.68 -4.00
CA PHE A 37 2.49 -5.13 -3.86
C PHE A 37 3.68 -5.72 -4.60
N THR A 38 4.23 -6.79 -4.03
CA THR A 38 5.35 -7.55 -4.57
C THR A 38 4.88 -8.93 -4.97
N VAL A 39 5.35 -9.41 -6.12
CA VAL A 39 5.14 -10.78 -6.56
C VAL A 39 6.48 -11.37 -6.95
N LEU A 40 6.82 -12.50 -6.34
CA LEU A 40 8.02 -13.26 -6.64
C LEU A 40 7.68 -14.31 -7.70
N TYR A 41 8.51 -14.39 -8.72
CA TYR A 41 8.44 -15.41 -9.76
C TYR A 41 9.76 -16.17 -9.75
N ALA A 42 9.67 -17.49 -9.60
CA ALA A 42 10.82 -18.39 -9.76
C ALA A 42 10.69 -19.10 -11.10
N GLU A 43 11.73 -19.04 -11.92
CA GLU A 43 11.83 -19.72 -13.21
C GLU A 43 13.07 -20.63 -13.22
N ASP A 44 13.15 -21.56 -14.17
CA ASP A 44 14.27 -22.51 -14.26
C ASP A 44 15.64 -21.84 -14.51
N SER A 45 15.65 -20.59 -14.97
CA SER A 45 16.85 -19.79 -15.25
C SER A 45 17.12 -18.69 -14.19
N GLY A 46 16.39 -18.71 -13.07
CA GLY A 46 16.51 -17.74 -11.99
C GLY A 46 15.16 -17.11 -11.62
N GLY A 47 15.19 -16.21 -10.64
CA GLY A 47 13.98 -15.56 -10.15
C GLY A 47 13.89 -14.06 -10.46
N TYR A 48 12.68 -13.51 -10.47
CA TYR A 48 12.47 -12.07 -10.50
C TYR A 48 11.35 -11.60 -9.54
N LEU A 49 11.52 -10.39 -9.02
CA LEU A 49 10.53 -9.69 -8.22
C LEU A 49 9.83 -8.67 -9.09
N THR A 50 8.52 -8.79 -9.25
CA THR A 50 7.70 -7.71 -9.80
C THR A 50 7.14 -6.87 -8.66
N VAL A 51 7.23 -5.55 -8.80
CA VAL A 51 6.58 -4.58 -7.93
C VAL A 51 5.54 -3.83 -8.73
N GLU A 52 4.35 -3.68 -8.16
CA GLU A 52 3.32 -2.82 -8.70
C GLU A 52 2.77 -1.93 -7.59
N CYS A 53 2.78 -0.63 -7.84
CA CYS A 53 2.37 0.40 -6.89
C CYS A 53 1.19 1.18 -7.44
N ASP A 54 0.24 1.50 -6.57
CA ASP A 54 -0.87 2.37 -6.88
C ASP A 54 -0.39 3.80 -7.21
N PRO A 55 -1.15 4.55 -8.02
CA PRO A 55 -0.95 5.98 -8.17
C PRO A 55 -0.99 6.70 -6.82
N THR A 56 -0.19 7.75 -6.68
CA THR A 56 -0.20 8.59 -5.48
C THR A 56 -0.24 10.07 -5.85
N PRO A 57 -1.06 10.89 -5.14
CA PRO A 57 -1.12 12.32 -5.38
C PRO A 57 0.17 13.03 -4.97
N ASN A 58 0.97 12.41 -4.10
CA ASN A 58 2.26 12.92 -3.67
C ASN A 58 3.36 12.36 -4.58
N GLN A 59 4.38 13.18 -4.87
CA GLN A 59 5.57 12.65 -5.53
C GLN A 59 6.32 11.75 -4.55
N GLN A 60 6.45 10.47 -4.90
CA GLN A 60 7.22 9.50 -4.14
C GLN A 60 8.19 8.77 -5.05
N ARG A 61 9.28 8.28 -4.48
CA ARG A 61 10.23 7.43 -5.18
C ARG A 61 10.13 6.03 -4.61
N VAL A 62 10.06 5.05 -5.50
CA VAL A 62 9.98 3.64 -5.12
C VAL A 62 11.09 2.84 -5.80
N ARG A 63 11.61 1.81 -5.14
CA ARG A 63 12.48 0.82 -5.77
C ARG A 63 12.25 -0.57 -5.19
N ALA A 64 12.57 -1.58 -5.97
CA ALA A 64 12.56 -2.97 -5.54
C ALA A 64 13.88 -3.32 -4.86
N LEU A 65 13.80 -4.11 -3.79
CA LEU A 65 14.89 -4.93 -3.27
C LEU A 65 14.50 -6.40 -3.44
N ALA A 66 15.32 -7.17 -4.14
CA ALA A 66 15.21 -8.63 -4.18
C ALA A 66 16.32 -9.26 -3.34
N VAL A 67 15.99 -10.37 -2.70
CA VAL A 67 16.95 -11.24 -2.01
C VAL A 67 17.12 -12.48 -2.88
N CYS A 68 18.34 -12.69 -3.34
CA CYS A 68 18.73 -13.79 -4.20
C CYS A 68 19.51 -14.83 -3.41
N GLU A 69 19.41 -16.10 -3.81
CA GLU A 69 20.16 -17.21 -3.24
C GLU A 69 20.82 -18.01 -4.37
N THR A 70 22.15 -18.12 -4.30
CA THR A 70 22.96 -18.90 -5.25
C THR A 70 22.72 -20.39 -5.10
N ALA A 71 23.14 -21.19 -6.09
CA ALA A 71 23.09 -22.65 -6.02
C ALA A 71 23.87 -23.23 -4.81
N GLU A 72 24.91 -22.54 -4.36
CA GLU A 72 25.70 -22.90 -3.18
C GLU A 72 25.04 -22.48 -1.84
N GLY A 73 23.94 -21.73 -1.89
CA GLY A 73 23.19 -21.24 -0.72
C GLY A 73 23.65 -19.89 -0.19
N ASP A 74 24.58 -19.21 -0.88
CA ASP A 74 24.98 -17.84 -0.54
C ASP A 74 23.88 -16.85 -0.89
N ARG A 75 23.62 -15.89 0.02
CA ARG A 75 22.56 -14.89 -0.12
C ARG A 75 23.11 -13.51 -0.40
N TYR A 76 22.48 -12.79 -1.30
CA TYR A 76 22.82 -11.41 -1.61
C TYR A 76 21.56 -10.60 -2.00
N GLU A 77 21.67 -9.28 -1.96
CA GLU A 77 20.58 -8.38 -2.30
C GLU A 77 20.84 -7.67 -3.63
N VAL A 78 19.82 -7.62 -4.48
CA VAL A 78 19.82 -6.84 -5.72
C VAL A 78 18.81 -5.72 -5.59
N THR A 79 19.23 -4.50 -5.93
CA THR A 79 18.36 -3.32 -5.92
C THR A 79 18.02 -2.89 -7.34
N GLY A 80 16.74 -2.66 -7.59
CA GLY A 80 16.28 -2.03 -8.82
C GLY A 80 16.54 -0.51 -8.81
N PRO A 81 16.39 0.15 -9.98
CA PRO A 81 16.47 1.61 -10.04
C PRO A 81 15.30 2.26 -9.31
N TRP A 82 15.45 3.54 -9.00
CA TRP A 82 14.36 4.34 -8.44
C TRP A 82 13.38 4.75 -9.53
N TYR A 83 12.10 4.50 -9.28
CA TYR A 83 10.97 4.94 -10.10
C TYR A 83 10.22 6.05 -9.38
N GLN A 84 9.78 7.06 -10.12
CA GLN A 84 8.97 8.14 -9.57
C GLN A 84 7.50 7.80 -9.74
N LEU A 85 6.78 7.78 -8.62
CA LEU A 85 5.32 7.76 -8.60
C LEU A 85 4.83 9.21 -8.54
N SER A 86 3.99 9.59 -9.49
CA SER A 86 3.38 10.91 -9.49
C SER A 86 2.04 10.93 -10.19
N GLY A 87 1.05 11.54 -9.56
CA GLY A 87 -0.24 11.81 -10.18
C GLY A 87 -1.09 10.55 -10.30
N SER A 88 -1.65 10.32 -11.49
CA SER A 88 -2.65 9.27 -11.74
C SER A 88 -2.06 7.94 -12.21
N THR A 89 -0.73 7.82 -12.32
CA THR A 89 -0.08 6.64 -12.89
C THR A 89 0.71 5.92 -11.81
N GLY A 90 0.39 4.65 -11.59
CA GLY A 90 1.18 3.74 -10.76
C GLY A 90 2.50 3.38 -11.43
N ALA A 91 3.33 2.57 -10.78
CA ALA A 91 4.52 2.02 -11.41
C ALA A 91 4.50 0.50 -11.34
N ARG A 92 4.95 -0.13 -12.43
CA ARG A 92 5.23 -1.56 -12.49
C ARG A 92 6.64 -1.76 -13.01
N PHE A 93 7.45 -2.49 -12.26
CA PHE A 93 8.84 -2.76 -12.60
C PHE A 93 9.31 -4.08 -11.99
N ALA A 94 10.41 -4.61 -12.50
CA ALA A 94 10.98 -5.85 -12.01
C ALA A 94 12.48 -5.72 -11.71
N VAL A 95 12.97 -6.60 -10.84
CA VAL A 95 14.40 -6.84 -10.60
C VAL A 95 14.63 -8.35 -10.64
N SER A 96 15.68 -8.79 -11.32
CA SER A 96 16.01 -10.21 -11.47
C SER A 96 17.22 -10.62 -10.65
N CYS A 97 17.22 -11.89 -10.28
CA CYS A 97 18.28 -12.58 -9.57
C CYS A 97 19.07 -13.50 -10.51
N GLU A 98 18.97 -13.39 -11.83
CA GLU A 98 19.59 -14.35 -12.76
C GLU A 98 21.12 -14.40 -12.63
N PRO A 99 21.72 -15.63 -12.60
CA PRO A 99 21.11 -16.95 -12.80
C PRO A 99 20.53 -17.61 -11.53
N ASP A 100 20.49 -16.89 -10.42
CA ASP A 100 20.18 -17.37 -9.08
C ASP A 100 18.68 -17.26 -8.72
N ASP A 101 18.28 -17.98 -7.67
CA ASP A 101 16.88 -18.06 -7.24
C ASP A 101 16.46 -16.82 -6.45
N ILE A 102 15.20 -16.42 -6.59
CA ILE A 102 14.61 -15.38 -5.75
C ILE A 102 13.91 -15.98 -4.53
N ILE A 103 14.36 -15.57 -3.33
CA ILE A 103 13.84 -16.10 -2.06
C ILE A 103 13.10 -15.04 -1.23
N GLY A 104 13.22 -13.76 -1.61
CA GLY A 104 12.62 -12.66 -0.87
C GLY A 104 12.55 -11.38 -1.68
N GLY A 105 11.68 -10.46 -1.25
CA GLY A 105 11.53 -9.17 -1.91
C GLY A 105 10.82 -8.14 -1.05
N SER A 106 11.24 -6.88 -1.17
CA SER A 106 10.61 -5.74 -0.51
C SER A 106 10.62 -4.51 -1.41
N VAL A 107 9.86 -3.48 -1.01
CA VAL A 107 9.80 -2.19 -1.68
C VAL A 107 10.28 -1.12 -0.71
N GLU A 108 11.18 -0.28 -1.19
CA GLU A 108 11.57 0.93 -0.47
C GLU A 108 10.84 2.13 -1.07
N ILE A 109 10.27 2.98 -0.20
CA ILE A 109 9.50 4.18 -0.57
C ILE A 109 10.12 5.40 0.12
N ARG A 110 10.30 6.50 -0.63
CA ARG A 110 10.86 7.77 -0.15
C ARG A 110 10.08 8.98 -0.65
#